data_AF-F0XKJ4-F1
#
_entry.id   AF-F0XKJ4-F1
#
_cell.length_a   1.000
_cell.length_b   1.000
_cell.length_c   1.000
_cell.angle_alpha   90.00
_cell.angle_beta   90.00
_cell.angle_gamma   90.00
#
_symmetry.space_group_name_H-M   'P 1'
#
loop_
_entity.id
_entity.type
_entity.pdbx_description
1 polymer ?
#
loop_
_entity_poly.entity_id
_entity_poly.type
_entity_poly.pdbx_seq_one_letter_code
_entity_poly.pdbx_strand_id
1 'polypeptide(L)'
;MITHFLTDVNTRFNPFSPRAKAARLFLSLLPPRARQQGLNVTTQLLARTSTEPSLLHVRFKDGKEMQLDCEAMGIKRVVEEVDRHSRALQKQADLADG
;
A
#
# COMPACT_ATOMS: atom_id res chain seq x y z
N MET A 1 -3.17 2.86 10.07
CA MET A 1 -2.24 2.42 9.04
C MET A 1 -0.82 2.55 9.55
N ILE A 2 -0.14 1.42 9.76
CA ILE A 2 1.24 1.33 10.17
C ILE A 2 2.10 1.29 8.90
N THR A 3 2.92 2.31 8.66
CA THR A 3 3.74 2.42 7.45
C THR A 3 5.23 2.18 7.69
N HIS A 4 5.64 2.02 8.94
CA HIS A 4 7.04 1.89 9.33
C HIS A 4 7.71 0.62 8.77
N PHE A 5 6.93 -0.44 8.58
CA PHE A 5 7.41 -1.73 8.07
C PHE A 5 7.38 -1.83 6.55
N LEU A 6 6.94 -0.79 5.84
CA LEU A 6 6.87 -0.76 4.39
C LEU A 6 8.21 -0.30 3.81
N THR A 7 8.60 -0.90 2.68
CA THR A 7 9.81 -0.56 1.92
C THR A 7 9.47 0.06 0.57
N ASP A 8 8.53 -0.54 -0.15
CA ASP A 8 8.08 -0.05 -1.45
C ASP A 8 6.55 -0.06 -1.55
N VAL A 9 6.00 0.99 -2.14
CA VAL A 9 4.59 1.11 -2.52
C VAL A 9 4.54 1.44 -4.00
N ASN A 10 4.09 0.49 -4.82
CA ASN A 10 3.88 0.69 -6.24
C ASN A 10 2.38 0.61 -6.54
N THR A 11 1.82 1.66 -7.13
CA THR A 11 0.41 1.66 -7.52
C THR A 11 0.25 2.11 -8.96
N ARG A 12 -0.65 1.43 -9.66
CA ARG A 12 -1.09 1.79 -11.00
C ARG A 12 -2.60 1.93 -10.99
N PHE A 13 -3.12 3.05 -11.46
CA PHE A 13 -4.56 3.27 -11.49
C PHE A 13 -4.96 4.32 -12.53
N ASN A 14 -6.20 4.21 -13.00
CA ASN A 14 -6.83 5.21 -13.86
C ASN A 14 -7.61 6.21 -12.96
N PRO A 15 -7.23 7.51 -12.91
CA PRO A 15 -7.88 8.48 -12.03
C PRO A 15 -9.34 8.75 -12.36
N PHE A 16 -9.78 8.42 -13.58
CA PHE A 16 -11.15 8.54 -14.06
C PHE A 16 -11.99 7.29 -13.77
N SER A 17 -11.38 6.17 -13.42
CA SER A 17 -12.10 4.97 -13.02
C SER A 17 -12.64 5.15 -11.59
N PRO A 18 -13.95 4.97 -11.35
CA PRO A 18 -14.50 5.02 -9.98
C PRO A 18 -13.93 3.89 -9.10
N ARG A 19 -13.46 2.79 -9.70
CA ARG A 19 -12.84 1.65 -9.00
C ARG A 19 -11.43 1.95 -8.48
N ALA A 20 -10.76 2.97 -9.01
CA ALA A 20 -9.45 3.41 -8.55
C ALA A 20 -9.48 4.18 -7.21
N LYS A 21 -10.66 4.43 -6.64
CA LYS A 21 -10.82 5.23 -5.40
C LYS A 21 -10.00 4.67 -4.24
N ALA A 22 -9.96 3.35 -4.06
CA ALA A 22 -9.22 2.73 -2.96
C ALA A 22 -7.71 3.00 -3.05
N ALA A 23 -7.11 2.87 -4.25
CA ALA A 23 -5.70 3.16 -4.48
C ALA A 23 -5.34 4.62 -4.13
N ARG A 24 -6.17 5.57 -4.56
CA ARG A 24 -5.99 7.00 -4.27
C ARG A 24 -6.06 7.30 -2.77
N LEU A 25 -7.04 6.71 -2.09
CA LEU A 25 -7.18 6.88 -0.64
C LEU A 25 -6.01 6.26 0.11
N PHE A 26 -5.51 5.10 -0.32
CA PHE A 26 -4.35 4.46 0.30
C PHE A 26 -3.10 5.35 0.23
N LEU A 27 -2.81 5.95 -0.94
CA LEU A 27 -1.70 6.90 -1.08
C LEU A 27 -1.83 8.12 -0.14
N SER A 28 -3.05 8.59 0.10
CA SER A 28 -3.30 9.73 1.01
C SER A 28 -3.06 9.41 2.49
N LEU A 29 -3.06 8.12 2.86
CA LEU A 29 -2.81 7.68 4.23
C LEU A 29 -1.32 7.56 4.56
N LEU A 30 -0.43 7.68 3.56
CA LEU A 30 1.01 7.68 3.79
C LEU A 30 1.44 8.96 4.52
N PRO A 31 2.30 8.86 5.55
CA PRO A 31 2.72 10.05 6.29
C PRO A 31 3.59 10.97 5.41
N PRO A 32 3.61 12.29 5.65
CA PRO A 32 4.38 13.24 4.86
C PRO A 32 5.89 12.93 4.80
N ARG A 33 6.44 12.33 5.86
CA ARG A 33 7.86 11.96 5.98
C ARG A 33 8.20 10.57 5.43
N ALA A 34 7.25 9.85 4.83
CA ALA A 34 7.47 8.47 4.38
C ALA A 34 8.68 8.34 3.44
N ARG A 35 8.82 9.25 2.47
CA ARG A 35 9.94 9.25 1.53
C ARG A 35 11.29 9.52 2.21
N GLN A 36 11.31 10.38 3.22
CA GLN A 36 12.53 10.67 4.00
C GLN A 36 12.96 9.47 4.85
N GLN A 37 12.00 8.63 5.26
CA GLN A 37 12.24 7.41 6.04
C GLN A 37 12.62 6.19 5.18
N GLY A 38 12.84 6.39 3.87
CA GLY A 38 13.27 5.34 2.95
C GLY A 38 12.13 4.57 2.28
N LEU A 39 10.87 5.01 2.39
CA LEU A 39 9.77 4.41 1.62
C LEU A 39 9.82 4.88 0.16
N ASN A 40 10.01 3.96 -0.78
CA ASN A 40 9.87 4.29 -2.20
C ASN A 40 8.41 4.23 -2.61
N VAL A 41 7.94 5.30 -3.26
CA VAL A 41 6.55 5.39 -3.73
C VAL A 41 6.54 5.64 -5.23
N THR A 42 6.07 4.66 -5.98
CA THR A 42 5.94 4.73 -7.45
C THR A 42 4.46 4.76 -7.82
N THR A 43 4.07 5.73 -8.63
CA THR A 43 2.68 5.89 -9.08
C THR A 43 2.62 5.94 -10.60
N GLN A 44 1.93 5.00 -11.21
CA GLN A 44 1.66 4.98 -12.64
C GLN A 44 0.21 5.40 -12.91
N LEU A 45 0.06 6.54 -13.59
CA LEU A 45 -1.24 7.05 -14.02
C LEU A 45 -1.60 6.46 -15.37
N LEU A 46 -2.70 5.72 -15.42
CA LEU A 46 -3.21 5.16 -16.65
C LEU A 46 -4.04 6.20 -17.43
N ALA A 47 -3.98 6.12 -18.76
CA ALA A 47 -4.78 6.98 -19.64
C ALA A 47 -6.28 6.74 -19.42
N ARG A 48 -7.11 7.75 -19.70
CA ARG A 48 -8.57 7.68 -19.53
C ARG A 48 -9.21 6.50 -20.26
N THR A 49 -8.69 6.15 -21.44
CA THR A 49 -9.18 5.04 -22.29
C THR A 49 -8.72 3.66 -21.82
N SER A 50 -7.78 3.58 -20.88
CA SER A 50 -7.28 2.31 -20.38
C SER A 50 -8.30 1.63 -19.48
N THR A 51 -8.56 0.36 -19.76
CA THR A 51 -9.39 -0.56 -18.98
C THR A 51 -8.55 -1.46 -18.08
N GLU A 52 -7.26 -1.19 -17.93
CA GLU A 52 -6.41 -1.98 -17.04
C GLU A 52 -6.84 -1.84 -15.58
N PRO A 53 -6.78 -2.94 -14.79
CA PRO A 53 -7.25 -2.93 -13.42
C PRO A 53 -6.32 -2.13 -12.51
N SER A 54 -6.92 -1.45 -11.54
CA SER A 54 -6.17 -0.71 -10.51
C SER A 54 -5.49 -1.66 -9.54
N LEU A 55 -4.15 -1.63 -9.50
CA LEU A 55 -3.37 -2.47 -8.59
C LEU A 55 -2.59 -1.64 -7.57
N LEU A 56 -2.47 -2.21 -6.38
CA LEU A 56 -1.60 -1.76 -5.32
C LEU A 56 -0.66 -2.90 -4.95
N HIS A 57 0.64 -2.66 -5.07
CA HIS A 57 1.70 -3.56 -4.66
C HIS A 57 2.47 -2.91 -3.51
N VAL A 58 2.61 -3.66 -2.42
CA VAL A 58 3.25 -3.22 -1.19
C VAL A 58 4.32 -4.24 -0.82
N ARG A 59 5.53 -3.76 -0.56
CA ARG A 59 6.64 -4.57 -0.05
C ARG A 59 6.94 -4.17 1.39
N PHE A 60 7.26 -5.17 2.21
CA PHE A 60 7.59 -5.03 3.62
C PHE A 60 9.09 -5.26 3.87
N LYS A 61 9.57 -4.84 5.04
CA LYS A 61 10.98 -4.96 5.45
C LYS A 61 11.44 -6.41 5.64
N ASP A 62 10.52 -7.33 5.89
CA ASP A 62 10.79 -8.78 5.99
C ASP A 62 10.91 -9.46 4.61
N GLY A 63 10.79 -8.69 3.52
CA GLY A 63 10.81 -9.19 2.14
C GLY A 63 9.45 -9.67 1.64
N LYS A 64 8.39 -9.63 2.46
CA LYS A 64 7.06 -10.01 2.00
C LYS A 64 6.53 -9.00 0.99
N GLU A 65 5.89 -9.51 -0.05
CA GLU A 65 5.16 -8.73 -1.03
C GLU A 65 3.66 -9.01 -0.93
N MET A 66 2.87 -7.97 -1.10
CA MET A 66 1.41 -8.02 -1.06
C MET A 66 0.84 -7.29 -2.27
N GLN A 67 0.12 -8.02 -3.11
CA GLN A 67 -0.60 -7.46 -4.24
C GLN A 67 -2.09 -7.41 -3.90
N LEU A 68 -2.64 -6.20 -3.88
CA LEU A 68 -4.01 -5.92 -3.51
C LEU A 68 -4.76 -5.36 -4.72
N ASP A 69 -5.83 -6.06 -5.09
CA ASP A 69 -6.80 -5.58 -6.07
C ASP A 69 -7.67 -4.48 -5.45
N CYS A 70 -7.45 -3.24 -5.91
CA CYS A 70 -8.17 -2.06 -5.44
C CYS A 70 -9.57 -1.93 -6.04
N GLU A 71 -9.93 -2.75 -7.02
CA GLU A 71 -11.27 -2.77 -7.62
C GLU A 71 -12.22 -3.67 -6.83
N ALA A 72 -11.74 -4.82 -6.38
CA ALA A 72 -12.49 -5.76 -5.55
C ALA A 72 -12.50 -5.36 -4.06
N MET A 73 -11.40 -4.78 -3.56
CA MET A 73 -11.25 -4.44 -2.16
C MET A 73 -11.48 -2.95 -1.89
N GLY A 74 -12.41 -2.64 -0.99
CA GLY A 74 -12.57 -1.30 -0.47
C GLY A 74 -11.39 -0.87 0.41
N ILE A 75 -11.18 0.45 0.55
CA ILE A 75 -10.06 1.03 1.32
C ILE A 75 -9.93 0.46 2.74
N LYS A 76 -11.04 0.18 3.44
CA LYS A 76 -11.00 -0.38 4.79
C LYS A 76 -10.29 -1.74 4.82
N ARG A 77 -10.58 -2.63 3.86
CA ARG A 77 -9.95 -3.94 3.76
C ARG A 77 -8.49 -3.85 3.36
N VAL A 78 -8.17 -2.97 2.40
CA VAL A 78 -6.79 -2.72 1.97
C VAL A 78 -5.92 -2.30 3.17
N VAL A 79 -6.42 -1.36 3.99
CA VAL A 79 -5.71 -0.92 5.20
C VAL A 79 -5.61 -2.02 6.24
N GLU A 80 -6.67 -2.82 6.42
CA GLU A 80 -6.68 -3.93 7.39
C GLU A 80 -5.62 -4.99 7.05
N GLU A 81 -5.50 -5.41 5.80
CA GLU A 81 -4.51 -6.42 5.37
C GLU A 81 -3.08 -5.94 5.60
N VAL A 82 -2.80 -4.67 5.26
CA VAL A 82 -1.49 -4.04 5.48
C VAL A 82 -1.18 -3.92 6.98
N ASP A 83 -2.16 -3.50 7.78
CA ASP A 83 -2.01 -3.35 9.24
C ASP A 83 -1.86 -4.70 9.94
N ARG A 84 -2.57 -5.75 9.48
CA ARG A 84 -2.48 -7.09 10.05
C ARG A 84 -1.06 -7.62 9.97
N HIS A 85 -0.44 -7.51 8.80
CA HIS A 85 0.94 -7.97 8.62
C HIS A 85 1.94 -7.06 9.37
N SER A 86 1.75 -5.75 9.33
CA SER A 86 2.58 -4.81 10.08
C SER A 86 2.56 -5.06 11.59
N ARG A 87 1.41 -5.41 12.16
CA ARG A 87 1.29 -5.74 13.60
C ARG A 87 1.99 -7.05 13.95
N ALA A 88 2.00 -8.03 13.04
CA ALA A 88 2.75 -9.26 13.26
C ALA A 88 4.26 -8.98 13.34
N LEU A 89 4.77 -8.12 12.45
CA LEU A 89 6.17 -7.68 12.47
C LEU A 89 6.52 -6.89 13.72
N GLN A 90 5.62 -6.00 14.17
CA GLN A 90 5.81 -5.28 15.44
C GLN A 90 5.97 -6.25 16.62
N LYS A 91 5.05 -7.22 16.76
CA LYS A 91 5.14 -8.23 17.83
C LYS A 91 6.42 -9.06 17.75
N GLN A 92 6.88 -9.39 16.54
CA GLN A 92 8.11 -10.14 16.35
C GLN A 92 9.35 -9.33 16.76
N ALA A 93 9.38 -8.03 16.47
CA ALA A 93 10.43 -7.12 16.91
C ALA A 93 10.43 -6.99 18.45
N ASP A 94 9.25 -6.77 19.05
CA ASP A 94 9.11 -6.64 20.51
C ASP A 94 9.59 -7.90 21.26
N LEU A 95 9.39 -9.09 20.68
CA LEU A 95 9.86 -10.36 21.24
C LEU A 95 11.37 -10.61 21.05
N ALA A 96 11.99 -10.00 20.04
CA ALA A 96 13.41 -10.15 19.74
C ALA A 96 14.29 -9.17 20.53
N ASP A 97 13.72 -8.03 20.95
CA ASP A 97 14.39 -6.97 21.71
C ASP A 97 14.38 -7.20 23.23
N GLY A 98 13.69 -8.24 23.73
CA GLY A 98 13.60 -8.62 25.14
C GLY A 98 14.57 -9.75 25.52
#